data_AF-T0KDE0-F1
#
_entry.id   AF-T0KDE0-F1
#
_cell.length_a   1.000
_cell.length_b   1.000
_cell.length_c   1.000
_cell.angle_alpha   90.00
_cell.angle_beta   90.00
_cell.angle_gamma   90.00
#
_symmetry.space_group_name_H-M   'P 1'
#
loop_
_entity.id
_entity.type
_entity.pdbx_description
1 polymer ?
#
loop_
_entity_poly.entity_id
_entity_poly.type
_entity_poly.pdbx_seq_one_letter_code
_entity_poly.pdbx_strand_id
1 'polypeptide(L)'
;MASTLSPNPEPSGAPSKVSQPSPQYSEPSQAGSPWPGQTEQDRILYEQFDNSTIFLLYSTHRDDLFRRDLCQLANRSEALCSILIATHLYVSSPANPSSLFEEYYLRGLHLFRKQLESYDGTVNVGVMYAGLFICTLNLFQSAPWSVHLELMTTVYGLGGSLHGSAILDNPDACFPLELMAVMDMPTFVRGRSTMTLGIWHRLRQAQESRHEKVEGGIEVITSLPRSLLDIFSSIQDESSEDALLSWPGELGEIPQIHLWEAYRFAGALTGRRLRRGRGLPPSAPSTELLVGRLVAAIDALCDTRTRPDYDHLLTTNSLLYPYVAARLEVATLQRRPSWMDVLRRAVDICQPYGRSANACNIADMLDEAWKAGDDDYDIDKHARRRNVEIALF
;
A
#
# COMPACT_ATOMS: atom_id res chain seq x y z
N MET A 1 13.19 75.06 13.26
CA MET A 1 13.85 76.26 12.69
C MET A 1 14.98 75.76 11.79
N ALA A 2 15.29 76.29 10.62
CA ALA A 2 14.62 77.12 9.60
C ALA A 2 15.73 77.57 8.61
N SER A 3 15.38 77.96 7.38
CA SER A 3 16.30 78.51 6.34
C SER A 3 17.24 77.49 5.66
N THR A 4 17.50 77.52 4.33
CA THR A 4 16.92 78.35 3.25
C THR A 4 17.06 77.73 1.85
N LEU A 5 16.24 78.24 0.92
CA LEU A 5 16.22 78.09 -0.56
C LEU A 5 17.35 78.97 -1.20
N SER A 6 17.79 78.94 -2.48
CA SER A 6 17.61 78.16 -3.75
C SER A 6 18.38 78.92 -4.89
N PRO A 7 18.30 78.64 -6.23
CA PRO A 7 18.10 77.42 -7.05
C PRO A 7 19.10 77.32 -8.26
N ASN A 8 18.73 76.53 -9.29
CA ASN A 8 19.05 76.64 -10.75
C ASN A 8 20.40 76.12 -11.31
N PRO A 9 20.47 75.75 -12.62
CA PRO A 9 19.39 75.40 -13.57
C PRO A 9 19.57 74.02 -14.28
N GLU A 10 18.53 73.58 -15.00
CA GLU A 10 18.63 72.52 -16.02
C GLU A 10 19.29 73.01 -17.31
N PRO A 11 19.79 72.08 -18.15
CA PRO A 11 19.66 72.18 -19.60
C PRO A 11 18.81 71.01 -20.16
N SER A 12 17.81 71.34 -20.97
CA SER A 12 16.94 70.40 -21.71
C SER A 12 17.67 69.76 -22.90
N GLY A 13 17.26 68.55 -23.34
CA GLY A 13 18.05 67.82 -24.36
C GLY A 13 17.46 66.66 -25.19
N ALA A 14 16.24 66.18 -24.95
CA ALA A 14 15.56 65.14 -25.79
C ALA A 14 16.30 63.76 -25.87
N PRO A 15 15.77 62.72 -26.56
CA PRO A 15 14.44 62.56 -27.15
C PRO A 15 13.59 61.46 -26.49
N SER A 16 12.28 61.49 -26.78
CA SER A 16 11.32 60.47 -26.34
C SER A 16 11.68 59.09 -26.88
N LYS A 17 11.99 58.13 -25.99
CA LYS A 17 12.02 56.72 -26.38
C LYS A 17 10.60 56.24 -26.68
N VAL A 18 10.38 55.81 -27.92
CA VAL A 18 9.19 55.04 -28.30
C VAL A 18 9.15 53.78 -27.43
N SER A 19 8.02 53.54 -26.76
CA SER A 19 7.79 52.31 -26.00
C SER A 19 7.80 51.13 -26.97
N GLN A 20 8.90 50.37 -27.00
CA GLN A 20 8.86 49.04 -27.59
C GLN A 20 7.87 48.20 -26.77
N PRO A 21 6.95 47.46 -27.40
CA PRO A 21 6.11 46.52 -26.66
C PRO A 21 7.01 45.50 -25.98
N SER A 22 6.72 45.22 -24.70
CA SER A 22 7.37 44.13 -23.97
C SER A 22 7.34 42.85 -24.80
N PRO A 23 8.39 42.02 -24.80
CA PRO A 23 8.33 40.73 -25.47
C PRO A 23 7.19 39.93 -24.87
N GLN A 24 6.12 39.74 -25.66
CA GLN A 24 5.10 38.76 -25.32
C GLN A 24 5.80 37.40 -25.34
N TYR A 25 6.01 36.85 -24.15
CA TYR A 25 6.18 35.42 -24.00
C TYR A 25 4.86 34.80 -24.47
N SER A 26 4.81 34.44 -25.74
CA SER A 26 3.80 33.52 -26.26
C SER A 26 3.94 32.24 -25.43
N GLU A 27 2.96 31.97 -24.58
CA GLU A 27 2.87 30.68 -23.91
C GLU A 27 2.92 29.61 -25.00
N PRO A 28 3.81 28.59 -24.89
CA PRO A 28 3.81 27.50 -25.84
C PRO A 28 2.45 26.81 -25.73
N SER A 29 1.62 26.99 -26.75
CA SER A 29 0.23 26.54 -26.72
C SER A 29 0.21 25.05 -26.37
N GLN A 30 -0.39 24.71 -25.22
CA GLN A 30 -0.51 23.33 -24.78
C GLN A 30 -1.53 22.62 -25.66
N ALA A 31 -1.09 22.22 -26.86
CA ALA A 31 -1.59 21.02 -27.51
C ALA A 31 -1.27 19.87 -26.56
N GLY A 32 -2.17 19.62 -25.62
CA GLY A 32 -1.99 18.60 -24.59
C GLY A 32 -1.68 17.27 -25.24
N SER A 33 -0.66 16.57 -24.73
CA SER A 33 -0.35 15.21 -25.16
C SER A 33 -1.65 14.40 -25.09
N PRO A 34 -2.06 13.71 -26.18
CA PRO A 34 -3.31 12.98 -26.19
C PRO A 34 -3.28 11.98 -25.03
N TRP A 35 -4.30 12.10 -24.17
CA TRP A 35 -4.39 11.31 -22.95
C TRP A 35 -4.41 9.81 -23.32
N PRO A 36 -3.67 8.93 -22.62
CA PRO A 36 -3.34 7.61 -23.16
C PRO A 36 -4.52 6.63 -23.19
N GLY A 37 -5.59 6.90 -22.44
CA GLY A 37 -6.90 6.30 -22.75
C GLY A 37 -7.47 6.96 -24.01
N GLN A 38 -7.62 6.21 -25.09
CA GLN A 38 -7.75 6.76 -26.44
C GLN A 38 -9.17 7.29 -26.74
N THR A 39 -10.06 7.32 -25.73
CA THR A 39 -11.49 7.63 -25.88
C THR A 39 -12.02 8.47 -24.71
N GLU A 40 -13.15 9.15 -24.93
CA GLU A 40 -13.90 9.84 -23.87
C GLU A 40 -14.45 8.86 -22.81
N GLN A 41 -14.73 7.61 -23.19
CA GLN A 41 -15.13 6.55 -22.25
C GLN A 41 -14.00 6.20 -21.29
N ASP A 42 -12.78 6.02 -21.81
CA ASP A 42 -11.58 5.77 -21.02
C ASP A 42 -11.43 6.91 -19.97
N ARG A 43 -11.64 8.17 -20.37
CA ARG A 43 -11.48 9.36 -19.50
C ARG A 43 -12.49 9.34 -18.35
N ILE A 44 -13.76 9.11 -18.66
CA ILE A 44 -14.84 9.05 -17.67
C ILE A 44 -14.60 7.91 -16.67
N LEU A 45 -14.13 6.75 -17.12
CA LEU A 45 -13.79 5.62 -16.24
C LEU A 45 -12.58 5.91 -15.36
N TYR A 46 -11.57 6.63 -15.87
CA TYR A 46 -10.43 7.05 -15.06
C TYR A 46 -10.82 8.10 -14.00
N GLU A 47 -11.70 9.04 -14.33
CA GLU A 47 -12.24 10.00 -13.36
C GLU A 47 -13.10 9.31 -12.28
N GLN A 48 -13.79 8.22 -12.61
CA GLN A 48 -14.48 7.39 -11.62
C GLN A 48 -13.51 6.63 -10.70
N PHE A 49 -12.40 6.11 -11.24
CA PHE A 49 -11.31 5.52 -10.45
C PHE A 49 -10.72 6.53 -9.45
N ASP A 50 -10.30 7.70 -9.92
CA ASP A 50 -9.61 8.72 -9.12
C ASP A 50 -10.52 9.38 -8.06
N ASN A 51 -11.83 9.47 -8.31
CA ASN A 51 -12.78 9.99 -7.32
C ASN A 51 -13.30 8.93 -6.32
N SER A 52 -12.96 7.64 -6.47
CA SER A 52 -13.49 6.59 -5.59
C SER A 52 -12.49 5.47 -5.25
N THR A 53 -12.15 4.62 -6.22
CA THR A 53 -11.33 3.41 -6.02
C THR A 53 -9.93 3.73 -5.52
N ILE A 54 -9.36 4.88 -5.88
CA ILE A 54 -7.99 5.21 -5.48
C ILE A 54 -7.80 5.26 -3.95
N PHE A 55 -8.78 5.79 -3.20
CA PHE A 55 -8.77 5.92 -1.74
C PHE A 55 -8.85 4.59 -0.97
N LEU A 56 -8.94 3.47 -1.70
CA LEU A 56 -8.99 2.13 -1.11
C LEU A 56 -7.59 1.47 -1.15
N LEU A 57 -6.72 1.91 -2.06
CA LEU A 57 -5.44 1.28 -2.41
C LEU A 57 -4.29 1.62 -1.44
N TYR A 58 -4.56 2.44 -0.43
CA TYR A 58 -3.60 2.94 0.54
C TYR A 58 -4.31 3.41 1.82
N SER A 59 -3.55 3.62 2.90
CA SER A 59 -4.10 3.75 4.27
C SER A 59 -3.65 5.01 5.03
N THR A 60 -2.95 5.96 4.41
CA THR A 60 -2.53 7.24 5.03
C THR A 60 -3.65 8.31 5.03
N HIS A 61 -3.54 9.36 4.23
CA HIS A 61 -4.42 10.53 4.22
C HIS A 61 -5.08 10.71 2.85
N ARG A 62 -6.31 11.20 2.77
CA ARG A 62 -7.00 11.44 1.48
C ARG A 62 -6.25 12.39 0.53
N ASP A 63 -5.44 13.28 1.08
CA ASP A 63 -4.68 14.30 0.37
C ASP A 63 -3.19 13.92 0.19
N ASP A 64 -2.86 12.63 0.31
CA ASP A 64 -1.51 12.09 0.09
C ASP A 64 -1.02 12.32 -1.35
N LEU A 65 0.29 12.58 -1.49
CA LEU A 65 0.94 12.83 -2.78
C LEU A 65 0.78 11.66 -3.74
N PHE A 66 0.67 10.43 -3.23
CA PHE A 66 0.45 9.22 -4.01
C PHE A 66 -0.69 9.35 -5.03
N ARG A 67 -1.83 9.95 -4.67
CA ARG A 67 -2.96 10.16 -5.60
C ARG A 67 -2.55 11.04 -6.79
N ARG A 68 -1.92 12.19 -6.50
CA ARG A 68 -1.46 13.14 -7.51
C ARG A 68 -0.43 12.50 -8.44
N ASP A 69 0.50 11.74 -7.88
CA ASP A 69 1.65 11.22 -8.61
C ASP A 69 1.31 9.98 -9.42
N LEU A 70 0.39 9.12 -8.92
CA LEU A 70 -0.22 8.06 -9.71
C LEU A 70 -0.97 8.62 -10.92
N CYS A 71 -1.74 9.71 -10.76
CA CYS A 71 -2.43 10.38 -11.87
C CYS A 71 -1.47 10.99 -12.89
N GLN A 72 -0.37 11.61 -12.47
CA GLN A 72 0.66 12.10 -13.39
C GLN A 72 1.33 10.95 -14.18
N LEU A 73 1.50 9.79 -13.56
CA LEU A 73 2.10 8.62 -14.20
C LEU A 73 1.13 7.88 -15.13
N ALA A 74 -0.14 7.73 -14.74
CA ALA A 74 -1.20 7.15 -15.56
C ALA A 74 -1.39 7.94 -16.85
N ASN A 75 -1.33 9.27 -16.78
CA ASN A 75 -1.34 10.18 -17.94
C ASN A 75 -0.14 10.01 -18.90
N ARG A 76 0.86 9.19 -18.55
CA ARG A 76 2.05 8.88 -19.36
C ARG A 76 2.23 7.38 -19.67
N SER A 77 1.38 6.50 -19.12
CA SER A 77 1.50 5.04 -19.26
C SER A 77 0.14 4.41 -19.60
N GLU A 78 -0.03 4.04 -20.88
CA GLU A 78 -1.26 3.40 -21.37
C GLU A 78 -1.55 2.05 -20.68
N ALA A 79 -0.50 1.27 -20.37
CA ALA A 79 -0.62 0.03 -19.62
C ALA A 79 -1.17 0.30 -18.21
N LEU A 80 -0.60 1.27 -17.50
CA LEU A 80 -1.08 1.66 -16.16
C LEU A 80 -2.51 2.18 -16.21
N CYS A 81 -2.81 3.12 -17.11
CA CYS A 81 -4.15 3.68 -17.28
C CYS A 81 -5.21 2.58 -17.52
N SER A 82 -4.91 1.62 -18.41
CA SER A 82 -5.80 0.49 -18.69
C SER A 82 -6.03 -0.39 -17.45
N ILE A 83 -4.97 -0.71 -16.70
CA ILE A 83 -5.07 -1.54 -15.50
C ILE A 83 -5.78 -0.82 -14.34
N LEU A 84 -5.62 0.50 -14.18
CA LEU A 84 -6.36 1.27 -13.17
C LEU A 84 -7.87 1.32 -13.50
N ILE A 85 -8.23 1.49 -14.77
CA ILE A 85 -9.63 1.38 -15.23
C ILE A 85 -10.18 -0.05 -14.99
N ALA A 86 -9.42 -1.10 -15.32
CA ALA A 86 -9.82 -2.47 -15.02
C ALA A 86 -9.99 -2.71 -13.51
N THR A 87 -9.12 -2.14 -12.68
CA THR A 87 -9.20 -2.21 -11.21
C THR A 87 -10.48 -1.55 -10.70
N HIS A 88 -10.85 -0.37 -11.22
CA HIS A 88 -12.12 0.28 -10.91
C HIS A 88 -13.32 -0.59 -11.33
N LEU A 89 -13.34 -1.09 -12.57
CA LEU A 89 -14.43 -1.90 -13.11
C LEU A 89 -14.64 -3.22 -12.32
N TYR A 90 -13.56 -3.83 -11.81
CA TYR A 90 -13.65 -4.98 -10.92
C TYR A 90 -14.15 -4.59 -9.53
N VAL A 91 -13.50 -3.64 -8.86
CA VAL A 91 -13.81 -3.26 -7.47
C VAL A 91 -15.23 -2.69 -7.33
N SER A 92 -15.75 -2.02 -8.35
CA SER A 92 -17.13 -1.51 -8.39
C SER A 92 -18.20 -2.61 -8.51
N SER A 93 -17.87 -3.80 -9.02
CA SER A 93 -18.81 -4.93 -9.12
C SER A 93 -18.10 -6.30 -9.08
N PRO A 94 -17.48 -6.70 -7.95
CA PRO A 94 -16.56 -7.85 -7.94
C PRO A 94 -17.22 -9.20 -8.23
N ALA A 95 -18.50 -9.33 -7.90
CA ALA A 95 -19.31 -10.54 -8.10
C ALA A 95 -19.89 -10.66 -9.53
N ASN A 96 -19.89 -9.58 -10.31
CA ASN A 96 -20.30 -9.57 -11.71
C ASN A 96 -19.68 -8.34 -12.42
N PRO A 97 -18.39 -8.41 -12.82
CA PRO A 97 -17.73 -7.31 -13.51
C PRO A 97 -18.38 -6.99 -14.86
N SER A 98 -18.24 -5.74 -15.32
CA SER A 98 -18.64 -5.35 -16.69
C SER A 98 -17.80 -6.09 -17.73
N SER A 99 -18.30 -6.34 -18.94
CA SER A 99 -17.47 -6.89 -20.04
C SER A 99 -16.28 -6.00 -20.39
N LEU A 100 -16.38 -4.69 -20.12
CA LEU A 100 -15.27 -3.74 -20.24
C LEU A 100 -14.09 -4.10 -19.32
N PHE A 101 -14.34 -4.79 -18.18
CA PHE A 101 -13.28 -5.23 -17.29
C PHE A 101 -12.25 -6.10 -18.03
N GLU A 102 -12.73 -7.11 -18.77
CA GLU A 102 -11.89 -8.03 -19.52
C GLU A 102 -11.13 -7.30 -20.63
N GLU A 103 -11.78 -6.36 -21.31
CA GLU A 103 -11.19 -5.54 -22.37
C GLU A 103 -10.00 -4.70 -21.85
N TYR A 104 -10.21 -3.88 -20.82
CA TYR A 104 -9.14 -3.04 -20.25
C TYR A 104 -8.05 -3.87 -19.56
N TYR A 105 -8.41 -5.00 -18.92
CA TYR A 105 -7.44 -5.91 -18.31
C TYR A 105 -6.54 -6.56 -19.36
N LEU A 106 -7.11 -7.12 -20.43
CA LEU A 106 -6.35 -7.74 -21.51
C LEU A 106 -5.50 -6.71 -22.29
N ARG A 107 -6.03 -5.50 -22.53
CA ARG A 107 -5.28 -4.38 -23.13
C ARG A 107 -4.07 -4.00 -22.26
N GLY A 108 -4.28 -3.75 -20.97
CA GLY A 108 -3.22 -3.39 -20.03
C GLY A 108 -2.16 -4.48 -19.88
N LEU A 109 -2.58 -5.75 -19.76
CA LEU A 109 -1.70 -6.91 -19.65
C LEU A 109 -0.89 -7.16 -20.92
N HIS A 110 -1.47 -6.94 -22.11
CA HIS A 110 -0.73 -7.02 -23.38
C HIS A 110 0.33 -5.92 -23.49
N LEU A 111 -0.04 -4.67 -23.19
CA LEU A 111 0.88 -3.53 -23.21
C LEU A 111 2.04 -3.71 -22.22
N PHE A 112 1.73 -4.10 -20.98
CA PHE A 112 2.73 -4.42 -19.94
C PHE A 112 3.73 -5.48 -20.40
N ARG A 113 3.26 -6.62 -20.94
CA ARG A 113 4.12 -7.70 -21.45
C ARG A 113 5.01 -7.21 -22.59
N LYS A 114 4.42 -6.54 -23.60
CA LYS A 114 5.16 -5.96 -24.73
C LYS A 114 6.24 -4.96 -24.28
N GLN A 115 5.96 -4.18 -23.23
CA GLN A 115 6.92 -3.23 -22.68
C GLN A 115 8.07 -3.92 -21.92
N LEU A 116 7.80 -4.99 -21.17
CA LEU A 116 8.85 -5.82 -20.56
C LEU A 116 9.69 -6.56 -21.61
N GLU A 117 9.07 -7.06 -22.69
CA GLU A 117 9.76 -7.68 -23.84
C GLU A 117 10.71 -6.70 -24.55
N SER A 118 10.43 -5.39 -24.47
CA SER A 118 11.26 -4.31 -25.02
C SER A 118 12.26 -3.70 -24.03
N TYR A 119 12.50 -4.31 -22.86
CA TYR A 119 13.39 -3.76 -21.84
C TYR A 119 14.84 -3.63 -22.33
N ASP A 120 15.38 -2.40 -22.29
CA ASP A 120 16.71 -2.03 -22.78
C ASP A 120 17.77 -1.89 -21.68
N GLY A 121 17.40 -2.17 -20.41
CA GLY A 121 18.19 -1.89 -19.21
C GLY A 121 17.67 -0.70 -18.39
N THR A 122 16.80 0.15 -18.96
CA THR A 122 16.23 1.33 -18.28
C THR A 122 14.93 0.98 -17.58
N VAL A 123 14.84 1.24 -16.28
CA VAL A 123 13.61 0.97 -15.50
C VAL A 123 12.51 1.98 -15.88
N ASN A 124 11.46 1.50 -16.54
CA ASN A 124 10.27 2.29 -16.81
C ASN A 124 9.30 2.21 -15.63
N VAL A 125 9.30 3.26 -14.80
CA VAL A 125 8.42 3.39 -13.62
C VAL A 125 6.93 3.20 -14.00
N GLY A 126 6.48 3.71 -15.14
CA GLY A 126 5.10 3.56 -15.64
C GLY A 126 4.71 2.12 -15.98
N VAL A 127 5.68 1.24 -16.25
CA VAL A 127 5.49 -0.20 -16.50
C VAL A 127 5.58 -0.98 -15.18
N MET A 128 6.49 -0.57 -14.29
CA MET A 128 6.61 -1.12 -12.94
C MET A 128 5.31 -0.94 -12.14
N TYR A 129 4.72 0.25 -12.13
CA TYR A 129 3.40 0.49 -11.54
C TYR A 129 2.28 -0.30 -12.22
N ALA A 130 2.31 -0.47 -13.55
CA ALA A 130 1.30 -1.29 -14.25
C ALA A 130 1.36 -2.76 -13.80
N GLY A 131 2.55 -3.33 -13.64
CA GLY A 131 2.74 -4.68 -13.10
C GLY A 131 2.35 -4.82 -11.63
N LEU A 132 2.63 -3.81 -10.82
CA LEU A 132 2.15 -3.74 -9.43
C LEU A 132 0.62 -3.72 -9.35
N PHE A 133 -0.06 -2.93 -10.18
CA PHE A 133 -1.52 -2.94 -10.20
C PHE A 133 -2.15 -4.18 -10.84
N ILE A 134 -1.44 -4.90 -11.73
CA ILE A 134 -1.84 -6.26 -12.13
C ILE A 134 -1.78 -7.20 -10.91
N CYS A 135 -0.76 -7.08 -10.05
CA CYS A 135 -0.70 -7.83 -8.79
C CYS A 135 -1.89 -7.49 -7.88
N THR A 136 -2.17 -6.20 -7.68
CA THR A 136 -3.27 -5.71 -6.82
C THR A 136 -4.67 -6.10 -7.35
N LEU A 137 -4.87 -6.14 -8.67
CA LEU A 137 -6.11 -6.61 -9.27
C LEU A 137 -6.29 -8.12 -9.09
N ASN A 138 -5.27 -8.93 -9.40
CA ASN A 138 -5.31 -10.38 -9.19
C ASN A 138 -5.52 -10.73 -7.70
N LEU A 139 -4.91 -9.96 -6.80
CA LEU A 139 -5.11 -10.00 -5.36
C LEU A 139 -6.59 -9.84 -5.00
N PHE A 140 -7.31 -8.82 -5.50
CA PHE A 140 -8.75 -8.68 -5.23
C PHE A 140 -9.57 -9.86 -5.77
N GLN A 141 -9.08 -10.53 -6.81
CA GLN A 141 -9.67 -11.73 -7.41
C GLN A 141 -9.28 -13.04 -6.69
N SER A 142 -8.48 -13.00 -5.62
CA SER A 142 -7.83 -14.19 -5.00
C SER A 142 -6.95 -15.00 -5.95
N ALA A 143 -6.65 -14.49 -7.14
CA ALA A 143 -5.91 -15.19 -8.18
C ALA A 143 -4.39 -15.14 -7.89
N PRO A 144 -3.62 -16.19 -8.20
CA PRO A 144 -2.17 -16.16 -8.04
C PRO A 144 -1.52 -14.96 -8.73
N TRP A 145 -0.71 -14.21 -7.97
CA TRP A 145 -0.18 -12.92 -8.37
C TRP A 145 1.30 -12.72 -7.99
N SER A 146 1.79 -13.43 -6.98
CA SER A 146 3.19 -13.35 -6.51
C SER A 146 4.22 -13.73 -7.58
N VAL A 147 3.82 -14.47 -8.61
CA VAL A 147 4.61 -14.75 -9.82
C VAL A 147 4.88 -13.51 -10.70
N HIS A 148 3.99 -12.52 -10.69
CA HIS A 148 4.21 -11.25 -11.39
C HIS A 148 5.23 -10.37 -10.65
N LEU A 149 5.23 -10.43 -9.31
CA LEU A 149 6.23 -9.77 -8.46
C LEU A 149 7.64 -10.38 -8.67
N GLU A 150 7.73 -11.71 -8.76
CA GLU A 150 8.97 -12.44 -9.11
C GLU A 150 9.47 -12.10 -10.53
N LEU A 151 8.57 -12.02 -11.51
CA LEU A 151 8.91 -11.61 -12.87
C LEU A 151 9.48 -10.18 -12.92
N MET A 152 8.82 -9.21 -12.27
CA MET A 152 9.34 -7.83 -12.19
C MET A 152 10.68 -7.76 -11.46
N THR A 153 10.83 -8.51 -10.36
CA THR A 153 12.09 -8.61 -9.60
C THR A 153 13.23 -9.17 -10.48
N THR A 154 12.90 -10.08 -11.40
CA THR A 154 13.85 -10.67 -12.34
C THR A 154 14.23 -9.69 -13.45
N VAL A 155 13.25 -9.09 -14.14
CA VAL A 155 13.51 -8.18 -15.28
C VAL A 155 14.27 -6.92 -14.84
N TYR A 156 13.88 -6.30 -13.73
CA TYR A 156 14.54 -5.09 -13.22
C TYR A 156 15.82 -5.39 -12.39
N GLY A 157 16.33 -6.63 -12.38
CA GLY A 157 17.58 -6.99 -11.70
C GLY A 157 17.55 -6.94 -10.17
N LEU A 158 16.37 -6.80 -9.57
CA LEU A 158 16.16 -6.63 -8.11
C LEU A 158 16.39 -7.92 -7.30
N GLY A 159 16.70 -9.03 -7.99
CA GLY A 159 17.02 -10.34 -7.41
C GLY A 159 18.32 -10.39 -6.59
N GLY A 160 19.24 -9.43 -6.78
CA GLY A 160 20.54 -9.36 -6.09
C GLY A 160 20.59 -8.35 -4.94
N SER A 161 21.81 -7.90 -4.61
CA SER A 161 22.00 -6.72 -3.75
C SER A 161 21.58 -5.46 -4.50
N LEU A 162 20.87 -4.56 -3.83
CA LEU A 162 20.48 -3.26 -4.37
C LEU A 162 21.53 -2.16 -4.11
N HIS A 163 22.61 -2.47 -3.38
CA HIS A 163 23.69 -1.51 -3.12
C HIS A 163 24.34 -1.05 -4.44
N GLY A 164 24.38 0.27 -4.65
CA GLY A 164 24.87 0.88 -5.90
C GLY A 164 23.98 0.65 -7.14
N SER A 165 22.75 0.13 -6.97
CA SER A 165 21.83 -0.06 -8.10
C SER A 165 21.21 1.25 -8.57
N ALA A 166 21.29 1.52 -9.88
CA ALA A 166 20.84 2.76 -10.51
C ALA A 166 19.33 3.04 -10.37
N ILE A 167 18.52 2.02 -10.05
CA ILE A 167 17.09 2.21 -9.75
C ILE A 167 16.88 3.06 -8.49
N LEU A 168 17.80 2.99 -7.52
CA LEU A 168 17.76 3.80 -6.29
C LEU A 168 18.25 5.24 -6.50
N ASP A 169 18.79 5.55 -7.69
CA ASP A 169 19.15 6.92 -8.08
C ASP A 169 17.99 7.65 -8.78
N ASN A 170 16.85 6.96 -8.96
CA ASN A 170 15.62 7.52 -9.53
C ASN A 170 14.56 7.73 -8.42
N PRO A 171 14.27 8.98 -8.00
CA PRO A 171 13.26 9.27 -6.97
C PRO A 171 11.87 8.69 -7.28
N ASP A 172 11.47 8.67 -8.56
CA ASP A 172 10.18 8.14 -9.00
C ASP A 172 10.05 6.62 -8.78
N ALA A 173 11.17 5.92 -8.58
CA ALA A 173 11.22 4.47 -8.33
C ALA A 173 11.18 4.09 -6.84
N CYS A 174 11.34 5.04 -5.90
CA CYS A 174 11.33 4.75 -4.46
C CYS A 174 9.99 4.17 -3.99
N PHE A 175 8.87 4.81 -4.35
CA PHE A 175 7.53 4.34 -3.99
C PHE A 175 7.20 2.95 -4.55
N PRO A 176 7.34 2.65 -5.86
CA PRO A 176 7.01 1.32 -6.36
C PRO A 176 7.97 0.23 -5.86
N LEU A 177 9.21 0.55 -5.50
CA LEU A 177 10.09 -0.38 -4.78
C LEU A 177 9.57 -0.70 -3.37
N GLU A 178 9.09 0.30 -2.64
CA GLU A 178 8.52 0.11 -1.31
C GLU A 178 7.18 -0.66 -1.36
N LEU A 179 6.31 -0.37 -2.32
CA LEU A 179 5.11 -1.17 -2.59
C LEU A 179 5.48 -2.62 -3.00
N MET A 180 6.47 -2.85 -3.87
CA MET A 180 6.98 -4.21 -4.15
C MET A 180 7.44 -4.91 -2.86
N ALA A 181 8.09 -4.18 -1.94
CA ALA A 181 8.58 -4.70 -0.68
C ALA A 181 7.46 -5.05 0.33
N VAL A 182 6.39 -4.26 0.39
CA VAL A 182 5.17 -4.58 1.16
C VAL A 182 4.45 -5.79 0.57
N MET A 183 4.30 -5.86 -0.75
CA MET A 183 3.68 -7.01 -1.43
C MET A 183 4.50 -8.30 -1.27
N ASP A 184 5.81 -8.19 -1.03
CA ASP A 184 6.68 -9.33 -0.74
C ASP A 184 6.72 -9.73 0.75
N MET A 185 6.15 -8.91 1.64
CA MET A 185 6.31 -9.03 3.09
C MET A 185 5.84 -10.41 3.60
N PRO A 186 6.64 -11.13 4.41
CA PRO A 186 6.24 -12.42 4.95
C PRO A 186 4.97 -12.34 5.80
N THR A 187 4.09 -13.34 5.69
CA THR A 187 2.79 -13.44 6.39
C THR A 187 1.72 -12.41 6.03
N PHE A 188 2.06 -11.29 5.38
CA PHE A 188 1.11 -10.32 4.82
C PHE A 188 0.35 -10.89 3.61
N VAL A 189 0.94 -11.86 2.91
CA VAL A 189 0.29 -12.69 1.88
C VAL A 189 0.20 -14.12 2.40
N ARG A 190 -0.95 -14.79 2.19
CA ARG A 190 -1.15 -16.20 2.54
C ARG A 190 -1.43 -17.04 1.31
N GLY A 191 -0.93 -18.26 1.33
CA GLY A 191 -1.13 -19.23 0.26
C GLY A 191 -0.20 -19.09 -0.95
N ARG A 192 0.81 -18.19 -0.90
CA ARG A 192 1.76 -17.92 -2.00
C ARG A 192 2.25 -19.20 -2.70
N SER A 193 2.29 -19.12 -4.03
CA SER A 193 2.93 -20.08 -4.93
C SER A 193 4.44 -19.85 -5.05
N THR A 194 4.91 -18.60 -4.98
CA THR A 194 6.34 -18.25 -4.96
C THR A 194 6.87 -18.11 -3.53
N MET A 195 8.19 -18.16 -3.38
CA MET A 195 8.85 -17.81 -2.12
C MET A 195 8.74 -16.30 -1.85
N THR A 196 8.95 -15.88 -0.60
CA THR A 196 9.24 -14.48 -0.27
C THR A 196 10.63 -14.13 -0.79
N LEU A 197 10.75 -13.03 -1.53
CA LEU A 197 11.97 -12.62 -2.22
C LEU A 197 12.92 -11.84 -1.28
N GLY A 198 12.41 -11.31 -0.16
CA GLY A 198 13.16 -10.50 0.82
C GLY A 198 13.39 -9.06 0.36
N ILE A 199 12.52 -8.51 -0.50
CA ILE A 199 12.72 -7.19 -1.14
C ILE A 199 12.88 -6.08 -0.08
N TRP A 200 12.06 -6.09 0.98
CA TRP A 200 12.15 -5.11 2.07
C TRP A 200 13.54 -5.04 2.68
N HIS A 201 14.09 -6.19 3.13
CA HIS A 201 15.39 -6.23 3.78
C HIS A 201 16.51 -5.71 2.86
N ARG A 202 16.48 -6.04 1.56
CA ARG A 202 17.46 -5.54 0.56
C ARG A 202 17.34 -4.03 0.33
N LEU A 203 16.13 -3.50 0.30
CA LEU A 203 15.86 -2.07 0.11
C LEU A 203 16.40 -1.27 1.30
N ARG A 204 16.13 -1.73 2.54
CA ARG A 204 16.57 -1.08 3.77
C ARG A 204 18.09 -1.12 3.94
N GLN A 205 18.75 -2.26 3.68
CA GLN A 205 20.22 -2.37 3.62
C GLN A 205 20.83 -1.39 2.61
N ALA A 206 20.21 -1.23 1.43
CA ALA A 206 20.72 -0.31 0.42
C ALA A 206 20.53 1.16 0.81
N GLN A 207 19.43 1.52 1.48
CA GLN A 207 19.21 2.84 2.08
C GLN A 207 20.26 3.13 3.17
N GLU A 208 20.44 2.24 4.15
CA GLU A 208 21.48 2.33 5.20
C GLU A 208 22.87 2.64 4.63
N SER A 209 23.25 1.93 3.56
CA SER A 209 24.56 2.03 2.94
C SER A 209 24.85 3.35 2.21
N ARG A 210 23.83 4.19 1.96
CA ARG A 210 23.96 5.48 1.25
C ARG A 210 24.31 6.65 2.18
N HIS A 211 24.41 6.42 3.50
CA HIS A 211 24.55 7.45 4.55
C HIS A 211 23.40 8.48 4.64
N GLU A 212 22.40 8.39 3.75
CA GLU A 212 21.05 8.88 4.02
C GLU A 212 20.57 8.19 5.30
N LYS A 213 20.32 9.00 6.34
CA LYS A 213 19.93 8.52 7.67
C LYS A 213 18.57 7.85 7.55
N VAL A 214 18.57 6.51 7.44
CA VAL A 214 17.42 5.62 7.22
C VAL A 214 16.12 6.28 7.65
N GLU A 215 15.35 6.74 6.67
CA GLU A 215 14.11 7.43 7.01
C GLU A 215 13.15 6.42 7.65
N GLY A 216 12.70 6.79 8.85
CA GLY A 216 11.64 6.09 9.57
C GLY A 216 10.30 6.59 9.08
N GLY A 217 9.44 7.01 10.01
CA GLY A 217 8.11 7.47 9.66
C GLY A 217 7.31 6.39 8.93
N ILE A 218 6.35 6.81 8.12
CA ILE A 218 5.20 6.00 7.73
C ILE A 218 5.30 5.57 6.25
N GLU A 219 5.02 4.30 5.99
CA GLU A 219 4.82 3.70 4.67
C GLU A 219 3.38 3.97 4.20
N VAL A 220 3.21 4.37 2.94
CA VAL A 220 1.98 4.99 2.43
C VAL A 220 0.84 4.00 2.23
N ILE A 221 1.14 2.81 1.71
CA ILE A 221 0.14 1.78 1.38
C ILE A 221 -0.50 1.25 2.65
N THR A 222 0.29 0.87 3.64
CA THR A 222 -0.18 0.22 4.87
C THR A 222 -0.45 1.19 6.03
N SER A 223 -0.01 2.45 5.92
CA SER A 223 0.02 3.42 7.04
C SER A 223 0.87 2.97 8.22
N LEU A 224 1.75 1.97 8.06
CA LEU A 224 2.59 1.43 9.13
C LEU A 224 3.96 2.12 9.18
N PRO A 225 4.59 2.21 10.36
CA PRO A 225 5.93 2.77 10.43
C PRO A 225 6.95 1.81 9.83
N ARG A 226 7.94 2.33 9.11
CA ARG A 226 9.01 1.53 8.53
C ARG A 226 9.75 0.71 9.59
N SER A 227 9.94 1.27 10.78
CA SER A 227 10.54 0.59 11.94
C SER A 227 9.73 -0.61 12.49
N LEU A 228 8.43 -0.71 12.17
CA LEU A 228 7.59 -1.87 12.47
C LEU A 228 7.63 -2.89 11.31
N LEU A 229 7.60 -2.40 10.06
CA LEU A 229 7.74 -3.23 8.86
C LEU A 229 9.12 -3.92 8.78
N ASP A 230 10.17 -3.26 9.28
CA ASP A 230 11.51 -3.84 9.46
C ASP A 230 11.46 -5.13 10.28
N ILE A 231 10.63 -5.17 11.35
CA ILE A 231 10.45 -6.36 12.21
C ILE A 231 9.54 -7.41 11.52
N PHE A 232 8.55 -6.99 10.73
CA PHE A 232 7.76 -7.92 9.92
C PHE A 232 8.57 -8.60 8.81
N SER A 233 9.62 -7.94 8.30
CA SER A 233 10.50 -8.53 7.28
C SER A 233 11.26 -9.76 7.79
N SER A 234 11.45 -9.87 9.11
CA SER A 234 12.05 -11.00 9.82
C SER A 234 11.06 -11.75 10.74
N ILE A 235 9.75 -11.68 10.48
CA ILE A 235 8.69 -12.28 11.34
C ILE A 235 8.88 -13.79 11.62
N GLN A 236 9.59 -14.50 10.74
CA GLN A 236 9.89 -15.93 10.84
C GLN A 236 11.02 -16.26 11.84
N ASP A 237 11.85 -15.28 12.20
CA ASP A 237 12.99 -15.47 13.10
C ASP A 237 12.55 -15.73 14.55
N GLU A 238 13.41 -16.33 15.38
CA GLU A 238 13.05 -16.66 16.76
C GLU A 238 12.81 -15.42 17.63
N SER A 239 13.54 -14.33 17.38
CA SER A 239 13.47 -13.05 18.11
C SER A 239 12.31 -12.14 17.69
N SER A 240 11.52 -12.49 16.66
CA SER A 240 10.53 -11.55 16.08
C SER A 240 9.42 -11.12 17.04
N GLU A 241 9.03 -11.99 17.99
CA GLU A 241 8.03 -11.67 19.01
C GLU A 241 8.61 -10.79 20.12
N ASP A 242 9.83 -11.02 20.57
CA ASP A 242 10.51 -10.13 21.53
C ASP A 242 10.78 -8.76 20.89
N ALA A 243 11.13 -8.70 19.60
CA ALA A 243 11.27 -7.46 18.84
C ALA A 243 9.94 -6.68 18.77
N LEU A 244 8.82 -7.33 18.41
CA LEU A 244 7.50 -6.68 18.39
C LEU A 244 7.02 -6.27 19.80
N LEU A 245 7.25 -7.10 20.82
CA LEU A 245 6.90 -6.76 22.19
C LEU A 245 7.76 -5.63 22.77
N SER A 246 9.01 -5.49 22.31
CA SER A 246 9.92 -4.41 22.71
C SER A 246 9.88 -3.16 21.82
N TRP A 247 9.21 -3.20 20.66
CA TRP A 247 9.09 -2.05 19.74
C TRP A 247 8.60 -0.79 20.48
N PRO A 248 9.30 0.35 20.38
CA PRO A 248 9.04 1.52 21.22
C PRO A 248 7.75 2.28 20.86
N GLY A 249 7.19 2.03 19.67
CA GLY A 249 6.20 2.90 19.06
C GLY A 249 6.85 4.07 18.32
N GLU A 250 6.02 4.82 17.59
CA GLU A 250 6.36 6.01 16.81
C GLU A 250 5.33 7.10 17.12
N LEU A 251 5.56 8.34 16.67
CA LEU A 251 4.57 9.42 16.79
C LEU A 251 3.68 9.48 15.54
N GLY A 252 2.36 9.58 15.75
CA GLY A 252 1.35 9.68 14.69
C GLY A 252 -0.01 10.09 15.24
N GLU A 253 -1.03 10.10 14.39
CA GLU A 253 -2.40 10.40 14.80
C GLU A 253 -3.04 9.25 15.60
N ILE A 254 -4.07 9.55 16.39
CA ILE A 254 -4.72 8.57 17.29
C ILE A 254 -5.19 7.29 16.56
N PRO A 255 -5.83 7.36 15.37
CA PRO A 255 -6.16 6.15 14.60
C PRO A 255 -4.92 5.34 14.20
N GLN A 256 -3.84 6.01 13.80
CA GLN A 256 -2.59 5.36 13.38
C GLN A 256 -1.95 4.61 14.55
N ILE A 257 -1.86 5.23 15.73
CA ILE A 257 -1.34 4.59 16.94
C ILE A 257 -2.13 3.31 17.28
N HIS A 258 -3.46 3.33 17.15
CA HIS A 258 -4.29 2.13 17.37
C HIS A 258 -4.08 1.04 16.30
N LEU A 259 -3.89 1.41 15.02
CA LEU A 259 -3.51 0.46 13.97
C LEU A 259 -2.14 -0.18 14.26
N TRP A 260 -1.16 0.62 14.69
CA TRP A 260 0.21 0.16 14.93
C TRP A 260 0.29 -0.82 16.12
N GLU A 261 -0.40 -0.53 17.22
CA GLU A 261 -0.54 -1.47 18.34
C GLU A 261 -1.30 -2.74 17.92
N ALA A 262 -2.33 -2.63 17.08
CA ALA A 262 -3.02 -3.80 16.53
C ALA A 262 -2.07 -4.66 15.66
N TYR A 263 -1.27 -4.07 14.77
CA TYR A 263 -0.25 -4.81 14.01
C TYR A 263 0.81 -5.43 14.93
N ARG A 264 1.31 -4.69 15.93
CA ARG A 264 2.29 -5.16 16.91
C ARG A 264 1.84 -6.45 17.61
N PHE A 265 0.61 -6.47 18.16
CA PHE A 265 0.08 -7.66 18.83
C PHE A 265 -0.28 -8.78 17.85
N ALA A 266 -0.77 -8.46 16.65
CA ALA A 266 -1.05 -9.42 15.59
C ALA A 266 0.20 -10.13 15.07
N GLY A 267 1.31 -9.41 14.91
CA GLY A 267 2.60 -9.97 14.55
C GLY A 267 3.18 -10.83 15.67
N ALA A 268 3.08 -10.41 16.93
CA ALA A 268 3.54 -11.21 18.07
C ALA A 268 2.80 -12.57 18.16
N LEU A 269 1.48 -12.56 17.97
CA LEU A 269 0.66 -13.77 17.85
C LEU A 269 1.04 -14.61 16.62
N THR A 270 1.30 -13.98 15.47
CA THR A 270 1.68 -14.68 14.23
C THR A 270 3.05 -15.36 14.35
N GLY A 271 4.07 -14.67 14.87
CA GLY A 271 5.38 -15.26 15.15
C GLY A 271 5.28 -16.43 16.14
N ARG A 272 4.49 -16.26 17.21
CA ARG A 272 4.18 -17.33 18.17
C ARG A 272 3.52 -18.54 17.51
N ARG A 273 2.61 -18.33 16.54
CA ARG A 273 2.00 -19.41 15.73
C ARG A 273 3.04 -20.14 14.87
N LEU A 274 3.93 -19.43 14.19
CA LEU A 274 5.03 -20.02 13.41
C LEU A 274 5.98 -20.87 14.25
N ARG A 275 6.07 -20.63 15.57
CA ARG A 275 6.94 -21.34 16.51
C ARG A 275 6.21 -22.36 17.42
N ARG A 276 4.93 -22.68 17.15
CA ARG A 276 4.16 -23.68 17.94
C ARG A 276 4.93 -25.01 18.08
N GLY A 277 4.94 -25.54 19.30
CA GLY A 277 5.76 -26.70 19.68
C GLY A 277 7.10 -26.35 20.34
N ARG A 278 7.65 -25.14 20.13
CA ARG A 278 8.71 -24.59 20.98
C ARG A 278 8.04 -23.92 22.19
N GLY A 279 8.42 -24.32 23.41
CA GLY A 279 7.77 -23.86 24.64
C GLY A 279 7.94 -22.35 24.85
N LEU A 280 6.89 -21.68 25.33
CA LEU A 280 6.93 -20.24 25.60
C LEU A 280 7.97 -19.90 26.68
N PRO A 281 8.73 -18.79 26.52
CA PRO A 281 9.55 -18.24 27.60
C PRO A 281 8.73 -17.99 28.87
N PRO A 282 9.23 -18.27 30.09
CA PRO A 282 8.47 -18.07 31.33
C PRO A 282 8.00 -16.64 31.59
N SER A 283 8.63 -15.65 30.94
CA SER A 283 8.30 -14.22 30.99
C SER A 283 7.35 -13.75 29.86
N ALA A 284 7.00 -14.62 28.91
CA ALA A 284 6.20 -14.21 27.75
C ALA A 284 4.74 -13.90 28.14
N PRO A 285 4.12 -12.84 27.58
CA PRO A 285 2.70 -12.55 27.80
C PRO A 285 1.80 -13.73 27.40
N SER A 286 0.74 -14.01 28.16
CA SER A 286 -0.22 -15.06 27.77
C SER A 286 -0.92 -14.71 26.46
N THR A 287 -1.26 -15.73 25.65
CA THR A 287 -1.97 -15.51 24.37
C THR A 287 -3.29 -14.77 24.58
N GLU A 288 -4.00 -15.05 25.67
CA GLU A 288 -5.23 -14.34 26.05
C GLU A 288 -5.00 -12.84 26.36
N LEU A 289 -3.86 -12.47 26.94
CA LEU A 289 -3.51 -11.06 27.15
C LEU A 289 -3.18 -10.35 25.84
N LEU A 290 -2.48 -11.02 24.91
CA LEU A 290 -2.17 -10.47 23.59
C LEU A 290 -3.43 -10.30 22.74
N VAL A 291 -4.32 -11.29 22.71
CA VAL A 291 -5.62 -11.20 22.01
C VAL A 291 -6.49 -10.11 22.64
N GLY A 292 -6.55 -10.01 23.97
CA GLY A 292 -7.33 -8.96 24.63
C GLY A 292 -6.85 -7.55 24.29
N ARG A 293 -5.52 -7.33 24.19
CA ARG A 293 -4.93 -6.05 23.74
C ARG A 293 -5.17 -5.78 22.25
N LEU A 294 -5.00 -6.80 21.40
CA LEU A 294 -5.27 -6.72 19.97
C LEU A 294 -6.73 -6.32 19.70
N VAL A 295 -7.68 -7.02 20.31
CA VAL A 295 -9.12 -6.73 20.19
C VAL A 295 -9.45 -5.33 20.70
N ALA A 296 -8.85 -4.87 21.80
CA ALA A 296 -9.06 -3.51 22.32
C ALA A 296 -8.48 -2.42 21.39
N ALA A 297 -7.32 -2.64 20.77
CA ALA A 297 -6.74 -1.72 19.79
C ALA A 297 -7.62 -1.64 18.51
N ILE A 298 -8.20 -2.76 18.09
CA ILE A 298 -9.14 -2.84 16.97
C ILE A 298 -10.45 -2.08 17.28
N ASP A 299 -11.06 -2.30 18.46
CA ASP A 299 -12.31 -1.61 18.87
C ASP A 299 -12.08 -0.08 18.94
N ALA A 300 -10.96 0.35 19.55
CA ALA A 300 -10.59 1.76 19.64
C ALA A 300 -10.36 2.40 18.26
N LEU A 301 -9.72 1.69 17.32
CA LEU A 301 -9.57 2.15 15.94
C LEU A 301 -10.95 2.29 15.24
N CYS A 302 -11.86 1.34 15.42
CA CYS A 302 -13.22 1.45 14.89
C CYS A 302 -13.96 2.66 15.45
N ASP A 303 -13.85 2.95 16.75
CA ASP A 303 -14.47 4.12 17.40
C ASP A 303 -13.96 5.45 16.81
N THR A 304 -12.67 5.55 16.41
CA THR A 304 -12.14 6.79 15.84
C THR A 304 -12.87 7.26 14.57
N ARG A 305 -13.49 6.35 13.81
CA ARG A 305 -14.28 6.66 12.60
C ARG A 305 -15.59 7.40 12.88
N THR A 306 -15.96 7.58 14.14
CA THR A 306 -17.11 8.40 14.55
C THR A 306 -16.74 9.86 14.81
N ARG A 307 -15.44 10.21 14.72
CA ARG A 307 -14.91 11.54 15.03
C ARG A 307 -14.52 12.29 13.75
N PRO A 308 -15.19 13.41 13.40
CA PRO A 308 -14.89 14.18 12.19
C PRO A 308 -13.43 14.66 12.07
N ASP A 309 -12.74 14.79 13.21
CA ASP A 309 -11.30 15.06 13.30
C ASP A 309 -10.46 14.16 12.37
N TYR A 310 -10.92 12.91 12.12
CA TYR A 310 -10.19 11.86 11.42
C TYR A 310 -10.82 11.43 10.09
N ASP A 311 -11.86 12.10 9.58
CA ASP A 311 -12.51 11.76 8.30
C ASP A 311 -11.53 11.80 7.09
N HIS A 312 -10.41 12.50 7.26
CA HIS A 312 -9.33 12.66 6.30
C HIS A 312 -8.31 11.49 6.30
N LEU A 313 -8.36 10.59 7.28
CA LEU A 313 -7.49 9.42 7.40
C LEU A 313 -8.14 8.17 6.78
N LEU A 314 -7.31 7.31 6.20
CA LEU A 314 -7.70 6.06 5.54
C LEU A 314 -7.27 4.80 6.33
N THR A 315 -6.77 5.01 7.55
CA THR A 315 -6.07 4.04 8.41
C THR A 315 -6.80 2.70 8.60
N THR A 316 -8.13 2.65 8.53
CA THR A 316 -8.87 1.39 8.69
C THR A 316 -8.82 0.44 7.49
N ASN A 317 -8.35 0.89 6.32
CA ASN A 317 -8.21 0.06 5.12
C ASN A 317 -7.30 -1.17 5.40
N SER A 318 -6.15 -0.95 6.05
CA SER A 318 -5.18 -2.00 6.41
C SER A 318 -5.52 -2.83 7.66
N LEU A 319 -6.77 -2.81 8.15
CA LEU A 319 -7.16 -3.55 9.36
C LEU A 319 -7.18 -5.10 9.20
N LEU A 320 -7.05 -5.60 7.97
CA LEU A 320 -7.29 -7.00 7.62
C LEU A 320 -6.29 -7.97 8.27
N TYR A 321 -4.99 -7.66 8.33
CA TYR A 321 -3.98 -8.51 8.99
C TYR A 321 -4.20 -8.62 10.51
N PRO A 322 -4.40 -7.51 11.28
CA PRO A 322 -4.80 -7.60 12.68
C PRO A 322 -6.08 -8.39 12.92
N TYR A 323 -7.10 -8.21 12.09
CA TYR A 323 -8.36 -8.95 12.18
C TYR A 323 -8.17 -10.46 11.97
N VAL A 324 -7.39 -10.87 10.96
CA VAL A 324 -7.07 -12.28 10.67
C VAL A 324 -6.27 -12.91 11.80
N ALA A 325 -5.22 -12.23 12.29
CA ALA A 325 -4.41 -12.73 13.39
C ALA A 325 -5.25 -12.93 14.67
N ALA A 326 -6.17 -12.02 14.99
CA ALA A 326 -7.09 -12.16 16.11
C ALA A 326 -8.07 -13.33 15.90
N ARG A 327 -8.70 -13.42 14.72
CA ARG A 327 -9.72 -14.44 14.38
C ARG A 327 -9.18 -15.88 14.38
N LEU A 328 -7.88 -16.08 14.19
CA LEU A 328 -7.24 -17.39 14.24
C LEU A 328 -7.03 -17.93 15.67
N GLU A 329 -7.08 -17.09 16.71
CA GLU A 329 -6.96 -17.50 18.12
C GLU A 329 -8.29 -18.05 18.67
N VAL A 330 -8.84 -19.04 17.96
CA VAL A 330 -10.18 -19.64 18.14
C VAL A 330 -10.40 -20.10 19.59
N ALA A 331 -9.45 -20.82 20.21
CA ALA A 331 -9.59 -21.31 21.58
C ALA A 331 -9.56 -20.18 22.64
N THR A 332 -9.10 -18.99 22.28
CA THR A 332 -9.20 -17.79 23.13
C THR A 332 -10.52 -17.06 22.90
N LEU A 333 -10.93 -16.87 21.65
CA LEU A 333 -12.20 -16.23 21.31
C LEU A 333 -13.43 -17.04 21.75
N GLN A 334 -13.37 -18.38 21.73
CA GLN A 334 -14.43 -19.24 22.30
C GLN A 334 -14.59 -19.05 23.82
N ARG A 335 -13.49 -18.79 24.55
CA ARG A 335 -13.52 -18.49 25.99
C ARG A 335 -13.92 -17.04 26.29
N ARG A 336 -13.92 -16.17 25.28
CA ARG A 336 -14.26 -14.73 25.37
C ARG A 336 -15.19 -14.29 24.22
N PRO A 337 -16.46 -14.76 24.15
CA PRO A 337 -17.33 -14.51 23.00
C PRO A 337 -17.52 -13.02 22.64
N SER A 338 -17.55 -12.13 23.64
CA SER A 338 -17.66 -10.68 23.40
C SER A 338 -16.48 -10.10 22.60
N TRP A 339 -15.29 -10.72 22.62
CA TRP A 339 -14.17 -10.35 21.77
C TRP A 339 -14.39 -10.75 20.31
N MET A 340 -15.06 -11.88 20.06
CA MET A 340 -15.49 -12.27 18.71
C MET A 340 -16.52 -11.28 18.16
N ASP A 341 -17.41 -10.77 19.01
CA ASP A 341 -18.42 -9.79 18.62
C ASP A 341 -17.85 -8.38 18.37
N VAL A 342 -16.73 -8.02 19.00
CA VAL A 342 -15.90 -6.85 18.60
C VAL A 342 -15.36 -7.05 17.18
N LEU A 343 -14.70 -8.18 16.92
CA LEU A 343 -14.09 -8.46 15.62
C LEU A 343 -15.12 -8.52 14.48
N ARG A 344 -16.35 -9.00 14.76
CA ARG A 344 -17.47 -8.95 13.81
C ARG A 344 -17.88 -7.52 13.45
N ARG A 345 -18.06 -6.62 14.43
CA ARG A 345 -18.33 -5.20 14.13
C ARG A 345 -17.19 -4.56 13.32
N ALA A 346 -15.95 -4.89 13.66
CA ALA A 346 -14.78 -4.32 12.99
C ALA A 346 -14.72 -4.65 11.50
N VAL A 347 -15.01 -5.90 11.11
CA VAL A 347 -14.98 -6.30 9.69
C VAL A 347 -16.11 -5.66 8.87
N ASP A 348 -17.31 -5.52 9.44
CA ASP A 348 -18.46 -4.85 8.81
C ASP A 348 -18.22 -3.35 8.55
N ILE A 349 -17.44 -2.69 9.43
CA ILE A 349 -17.15 -1.25 9.35
C ILE A 349 -15.95 -0.98 8.43
N CYS A 350 -14.89 -1.79 8.51
CA CYS A 350 -13.55 -1.41 8.05
C CYS A 350 -13.09 -2.05 6.73
N GLN A 351 -13.90 -2.87 6.08
CA GLN A 351 -13.54 -3.52 4.80
C GLN A 351 -14.05 -2.73 3.58
N PRO A 352 -13.27 -1.81 2.97
CA PRO A 352 -13.64 -1.24 1.66
C PRO A 352 -13.78 -2.32 0.58
N TYR A 353 -13.03 -3.42 0.73
CA TYR A 353 -13.00 -4.56 -0.19
C TYR A 353 -13.85 -5.74 0.25
N GLY A 354 -14.80 -5.57 1.18
CA GLY A 354 -15.55 -6.68 1.80
C GLY A 354 -16.41 -7.56 0.86
N ARG A 355 -16.49 -7.21 -0.43
CA ARG A 355 -17.15 -7.99 -1.50
C ARG A 355 -16.18 -8.57 -2.55
N SER A 356 -14.88 -8.31 -2.41
CA SER A 356 -13.83 -8.88 -3.25
C SER A 356 -13.69 -10.38 -2.99
N ALA A 357 -13.18 -11.14 -3.97
CA ALA A 357 -12.90 -12.55 -3.76
C ALA A 357 -11.87 -12.77 -2.63
N ASN A 358 -10.91 -11.84 -2.45
CA ASN A 358 -9.96 -11.84 -1.33
C ASN A 358 -10.68 -11.87 0.02
N ALA A 359 -11.57 -10.89 0.25
CA ALA A 359 -12.32 -10.77 1.50
C ALA A 359 -13.24 -11.98 1.73
N CYS A 360 -13.93 -12.47 0.69
CA CYS A 360 -14.78 -13.66 0.78
C CYS A 360 -13.97 -14.92 1.17
N ASN A 361 -12.84 -15.18 0.51
CA ASN A 361 -11.99 -16.34 0.82
C ASN A 361 -11.43 -16.28 2.25
N ILE A 362 -11.05 -15.08 2.71
CA ILE A 362 -10.60 -14.86 4.09
C ILE A 362 -11.76 -15.12 5.08
N ALA A 363 -12.94 -14.58 4.82
CA ALA A 363 -14.11 -14.78 5.66
C ALA A 363 -14.46 -16.27 5.78
N ASP A 364 -14.55 -17.00 4.65
CA ASP A 364 -14.83 -18.44 4.61
C ASP A 364 -13.80 -19.25 5.42
N MET A 365 -12.50 -18.94 5.28
CA MET A 365 -11.43 -19.63 6.03
C MET A 365 -11.50 -19.38 7.54
N LEU A 366 -11.73 -18.13 7.96
CA LEU A 366 -11.84 -17.79 9.38
C LEU A 366 -13.14 -18.32 10.01
N ASP A 367 -14.17 -18.55 9.20
CA ASP A 367 -15.41 -19.17 9.63
C ASP A 367 -15.33 -20.70 9.66
N GLU A 368 -14.57 -21.34 8.76
CA GLU A 368 -14.20 -22.76 8.87
C GLU A 368 -13.45 -23.04 10.18
N ALA A 369 -12.40 -22.28 10.47
CA ALA A 369 -11.62 -22.40 11.70
C ALA A 369 -12.52 -22.29 12.95
N TRP A 370 -13.39 -21.28 12.97
CA TRP A 370 -14.35 -21.05 14.05
C TRP A 370 -15.37 -22.19 14.21
N LYS A 371 -15.95 -22.68 13.10
CA LYS A 371 -16.95 -23.77 13.08
C LYS A 371 -16.35 -25.12 13.49
N ALA A 372 -15.08 -25.37 13.16
CA ALA A 372 -14.33 -26.56 13.57
C ALA A 372 -13.84 -26.49 15.03
N GLY A 373 -13.69 -25.28 15.59
CA GLY A 373 -12.98 -25.06 16.84
C GLY A 373 -11.46 -25.24 16.72
N ASP A 374 -10.93 -25.10 15.50
CA ASP A 374 -9.54 -25.37 15.17
C ASP A 374 -8.65 -24.16 15.48
N ASP A 375 -7.97 -24.21 16.62
CA ASP A 375 -6.99 -23.19 17.01
C ASP A 375 -5.64 -23.34 16.30
N ASP A 376 -5.35 -24.50 15.72
CA ASP A 376 -4.13 -24.80 14.94
C ASP A 376 -4.33 -24.57 13.41
N TYR A 377 -5.43 -23.92 13.03
CA TYR A 377 -5.84 -23.73 11.63
C TYR A 377 -4.76 -23.02 10.78
N ASP A 378 -4.18 -23.79 9.85
CA ASP A 378 -3.15 -23.34 8.91
C ASP A 378 -3.81 -22.66 7.68
N ILE A 379 -4.03 -21.35 7.80
CA ILE A 379 -4.64 -20.51 6.75
C ILE A 379 -3.82 -20.55 5.44
N ASP A 380 -2.50 -20.68 5.51
CA ASP A 380 -1.61 -20.76 4.34
C ASP A 380 -1.83 -22.05 3.54
N LYS A 381 -2.00 -23.18 4.23
CA LYS A 381 -2.37 -24.48 3.65
C LYS A 381 -3.82 -24.50 3.16
N HIS A 382 -4.74 -23.80 3.82
CA HIS A 382 -6.13 -23.68 3.39
C HIS A 382 -6.30 -22.76 2.16
N ALA A 383 -5.47 -21.73 2.01
CA ALA A 383 -5.38 -20.93 0.80
C ALA A 383 -4.77 -21.74 -0.37
N ARG A 384 -3.63 -22.41 -0.17
CA ARG A 384 -3.03 -23.31 -1.18
C ARG A 384 -3.99 -24.41 -1.64
N ARG A 385 -4.78 -25.00 -0.74
CA ARG A 385 -5.82 -26.01 -1.05
C ARG A 385 -6.93 -25.50 -1.96
N ARG A 386 -7.24 -24.21 -1.93
CA ARG A 386 -8.21 -23.55 -2.82
C ARG A 386 -7.59 -23.03 -4.12
N ASN A 387 -6.27 -23.13 -4.28
CA ASN A 387 -5.50 -22.48 -5.34
C ASN A 387 -5.71 -20.95 -5.36
N VAL A 388 -5.68 -20.31 -4.19
CA VAL A 388 -5.79 -18.85 -4.03
C VAL A 388 -4.56 -18.26 -3.35
N GLU A 389 -4.22 -17.03 -3.73
CA GLU A 389 -3.30 -16.16 -3.01
C GLU A 389 -4.10 -14.99 -2.43
N ILE A 390 -4.13 -14.87 -1.11
CA ILE A 390 -4.86 -13.82 -0.40
C ILE A 390 -3.89 -12.84 0.25
N ALA A 391 -4.24 -11.56 0.29
CA ALA A 391 -3.44 -10.50 0.93
C ALA A 391 -4.19 -9.88 2.10
N LEU A 392 -3.43 -9.45 3.10
CA LEU A 392 -3.93 -9.01 4.39
C LEU A 392 -3.57 -7.56 4.76
N PHE A 393 -2.74 -6.89 3.95
CA PHE A 393 -2.20 -5.56 4.19
C PHE A 393 -3.10 -4.45 3.61
#